data_AF-A0A1A2Y470-F1
#
_entry.id   AF-A0A1A2Y470-F1
#
_cell.length_a   1.000
_cell.length_b   1.000
_cell.length_c   1.000
_cell.angle_alpha   90.00
_cell.angle_beta   90.00
_cell.angle_gamma   90.00
#
_symmetry.space_group_name_H-M   'P 1'
#
loop_
_entity.id
_entity.type
_entity.pdbx_description
1 polymer ?
#
loop_
_entity_poly.entity_id
_entity_poly.type
_entity_poly.pdbx_seq_one_letter_code
_entity_poly.pdbx_strand_id
1 'polypeptide(L)'
;MPRSFDLSADYDGSVEEVHRAFTDETYWRARLAGSGVDLATLESMRVGGETGDDDTVEVVTVQVIHSHKLPGMVTQLHSGDLRIRREEIWGPVADGAAQGSVLGSILDAPVNLKG
;
A
#
# COMPACT_ATOMS: atom_id res chain seq x y z
N MET A 1 3.43 20.71 8.50
CA MET A 1 2.21 21.07 7.76
C MET A 1 1.82 19.89 6.88
N PRO A 2 0.56 19.42 6.90
CA PRO A 2 0.10 18.41 5.95
C PRO A 2 0.18 18.95 4.52
N ARG A 3 0.52 18.08 3.56
CA ARG A 3 0.60 18.40 2.13
C ARG A 3 -0.24 17.37 1.37
N SER A 4 -1.08 17.85 0.48
CA SER A 4 -1.82 17.02 -0.47
C SER A 4 -1.04 16.89 -1.78
N PHE A 5 -1.20 15.76 -2.44
CA PHE A 5 -0.69 15.48 -3.77
C PHE A 5 -1.76 14.72 -4.55
N ASP A 6 -1.79 14.93 -5.87
CA ASP A 6 -2.60 14.16 -6.80
C ASP A 6 -1.66 13.39 -7.73
N LEU A 7 -1.91 12.09 -7.90
CA LEU A 7 -1.14 11.21 -8.76
C LEU A 7 -2.09 10.47 -9.70
N SER A 8 -1.69 10.39 -10.97
CA SER A 8 -2.35 9.57 -11.99
C SER A 8 -1.28 8.78 -12.75
N ALA A 9 -1.64 7.57 -13.17
CA ALA A 9 -0.79 6.69 -13.95
C ALA A 9 -1.66 5.92 -14.95
N ASP A 10 -1.17 5.78 -16.18
CA ASP A 10 -1.81 5.00 -17.24
C ASP A 10 -1.18 3.60 -17.30
N TYR A 11 -2.02 2.59 -17.52
CA TYR A 11 -1.62 1.20 -17.69
C TYR A 11 -2.17 0.70 -19.03
N ASP A 12 -1.43 -0.18 -19.70
CA ASP A 12 -1.87 -0.78 -20.97
C ASP A 12 -3.03 -1.78 -20.80
N GLY A 13 -3.26 -2.28 -19.58
CA GLY A 13 -4.32 -3.25 -19.26
C GLY A 13 -5.67 -2.59 -18.94
N SER A 14 -6.76 -3.34 -19.11
CA SER A 14 -8.10 -2.89 -18.73
C SER A 14 -8.26 -2.76 -17.21
N VAL A 15 -9.29 -2.04 -16.77
CA VAL A 15 -9.61 -1.90 -15.34
C VAL A 15 -9.82 -3.27 -14.69
N GLU A 16 -10.46 -4.20 -15.38
CA GLU A 16 -10.68 -5.58 -14.92
C GLU A 16 -9.38 -6.38 -14.84
N GLU A 17 -8.44 -6.16 -15.74
CA GLU A 17 -7.12 -6.82 -15.70
C GLU A 17 -6.28 -6.29 -14.53
N VAL A 18 -6.29 -4.98 -14.30
CA VAL A 18 -5.63 -4.34 -13.15
C VAL A 18 -6.26 -4.83 -11.85
N HIS A 19 -7.60 -4.83 -11.76
CA HIS A 19 -8.31 -5.32 -10.60
C HIS A 19 -8.01 -6.80 -10.35
N ARG A 20 -7.99 -7.64 -11.38
CA ARG A 20 -7.63 -9.06 -11.26
C ARG A 20 -6.21 -9.24 -10.72
N ALA A 21 -5.24 -8.42 -11.16
CA ALA A 21 -3.90 -8.46 -10.58
C ALA A 21 -3.94 -8.15 -9.07
N PHE A 22 -4.79 -7.23 -8.63
CA PHE A 22 -4.91 -6.88 -7.21
C PHE A 22 -5.55 -8.00 -6.39
N THR A 23 -6.36 -8.87 -7.00
CA THR A 23 -6.88 -10.09 -6.34
C THR A 23 -5.84 -11.22 -6.20
N ASP A 24 -4.66 -11.09 -6.83
CA ASP A 24 -3.61 -12.11 -6.80
C ASP A 24 -2.52 -11.78 -5.77
N GLU A 25 -2.34 -12.65 -4.78
CA GLU A 25 -1.28 -12.51 -3.78
C GLU A 25 0.13 -12.48 -4.39
N THR A 26 0.34 -13.20 -5.50
CA THR A 26 1.62 -13.27 -6.22
C THR A 26 2.00 -11.91 -6.78
N TYR A 27 1.02 -11.16 -7.30
CA TYR A 27 1.23 -9.79 -7.77
C TYR A 27 1.71 -8.90 -6.61
N TRP A 28 1.09 -8.99 -5.43
CA TRP A 28 1.51 -8.21 -4.27
C TRP A 28 2.93 -8.54 -3.82
N ARG A 29 3.27 -9.83 -3.75
CA ARG A 29 4.63 -10.27 -3.42
C ARG A 29 5.66 -9.76 -4.44
N ALA A 30 5.34 -9.80 -5.72
CA ALA A 30 6.20 -9.27 -6.78
C ALA A 30 6.35 -7.74 -6.69
N ARG A 31 5.24 -7.01 -6.49
CA ARG A 31 5.22 -5.55 -6.28
C ARG A 31 6.09 -5.14 -5.09
N LEU A 32 6.01 -5.88 -3.98
CA LEU A 32 6.82 -5.63 -2.79
C LEU A 32 8.31 -5.92 -3.03
N ALA A 33 8.64 -7.02 -3.71
CA ALA A 33 10.01 -7.34 -4.08
C ALA A 33 10.64 -6.27 -5.00
N GLY A 34 9.85 -5.63 -5.86
CA GLY A 34 10.27 -4.55 -6.75
C GLY A 34 10.28 -3.14 -6.13
N SER A 35 9.88 -2.98 -4.86
CA SER A 35 9.63 -1.66 -4.26
C SER A 35 10.87 -0.81 -3.97
N GLY A 36 12.06 -1.41 -3.99
CA GLY A 36 13.33 -0.71 -3.72
C GLY A 36 13.57 -0.32 -2.26
N VAL A 37 12.65 -0.64 -1.34
CA VAL A 37 12.87 -0.52 0.11
C VAL A 37 13.64 -1.73 0.65
N ASP A 38 14.24 -1.60 1.84
CA ASP A 38 15.12 -2.63 2.41
C ASP A 38 14.42 -3.95 2.70
N LEU A 39 13.23 -3.86 3.28
CA LEU A 39 12.36 -5.00 3.55
C LEU A 39 10.93 -4.59 3.24
N ALA A 40 10.20 -5.44 2.53
CA ALA A 40 8.79 -5.26 2.23
C ALA A 40 8.07 -6.60 2.39
N THR A 41 7.07 -6.64 3.26
CA THR A 41 6.32 -7.85 3.59
C THR A 41 4.83 -7.65 3.38
N LEU A 42 4.17 -8.67 2.88
CA LEU A 42 2.72 -8.78 2.90
C LEU A 42 2.32 -9.36 4.26
N GLU A 43 1.64 -8.58 5.10
CA GLU A 43 1.16 -9.05 6.40
C GLU A 43 -0.16 -9.79 6.26
N SER A 44 -1.09 -9.26 5.48
CA SER A 44 -2.38 -9.90 5.23
C SER A 44 -2.96 -9.48 3.89
N MET A 45 -3.76 -10.38 3.32
CA MET A 45 -4.58 -10.12 2.15
C MET A 45 -5.93 -10.83 2.33
N ARG A 46 -7.02 -10.15 2.01
CA ARG A 46 -8.36 -10.70 1.92
C ARG A 46 -8.97 -10.30 0.58
N VAL A 47 -9.61 -11.25 -0.08
CA VAL A 47 -10.44 -11.01 -1.26
C VAL A 47 -11.88 -11.39 -0.89
N GLY A 48 -12.85 -10.59 -1.32
CA GLY A 48 -14.27 -10.74 -1.01
C GLY A 48 -14.77 -9.92 0.17
N GLY A 49 -13.94 -9.00 0.69
CA GLY A 49 -14.31 -8.16 1.83
C GLY A 49 -14.67 -8.96 3.08
N GLU A 50 -15.39 -8.34 4.03
CA GLU A 50 -15.76 -9.01 5.28
C GLU A 50 -16.71 -10.21 5.07
N THR A 51 -17.53 -10.19 4.03
CA THR A 51 -18.50 -11.26 3.72
C THR A 51 -17.88 -12.43 2.96
N GLY A 52 -16.80 -12.20 2.21
CA GLY A 52 -16.18 -13.17 1.30
C GLY A 52 -16.90 -13.30 -0.06
N ASP A 53 -17.90 -12.46 -0.32
CA ASP A 53 -18.85 -12.63 -1.44
C ASP A 53 -18.77 -11.52 -2.49
N ASP A 54 -18.01 -10.46 -2.25
CA ASP A 54 -17.77 -9.40 -3.24
C ASP A 54 -16.40 -9.56 -3.92
N ASP A 55 -15.97 -8.58 -4.70
CA ASP A 55 -14.63 -8.54 -5.31
C ASP A 55 -13.71 -7.55 -4.58
N THR A 56 -14.04 -7.15 -3.35
CA THR A 56 -13.24 -6.22 -2.54
C THR A 56 -11.92 -6.87 -2.14
N VAL A 57 -10.82 -6.15 -2.32
CA VAL A 57 -9.48 -6.56 -1.93
C VAL A 57 -8.99 -5.69 -0.77
N GLU A 58 -8.70 -6.31 0.36
CA GLU A 58 -8.05 -5.69 1.52
C GLU A 58 -6.62 -6.21 1.66
N VAL A 59 -5.63 -5.33 1.67
CA VAL A 59 -4.21 -5.70 1.74
C VAL A 59 -3.49 -4.87 2.79
N VAL A 60 -2.71 -5.54 3.63
CA VAL A 60 -1.82 -4.90 4.62
C VAL A 60 -0.40 -5.26 4.29
N THR A 61 0.44 -4.25 4.14
CA THR A 61 1.87 -4.41 3.91
C THR A 61 2.67 -3.64 4.95
N VAL A 62 3.87 -4.14 5.24
CA VAL A 62 4.85 -3.45 6.08
C VAL A 62 6.13 -3.29 5.28
N GLN A 63 6.63 -2.06 5.25
CA GLN A 63 7.89 -1.70 4.62
C GLN A 63 8.84 -1.15 5.67
N VAL A 64 10.10 -1.58 5.61
CA VAL A 64 11.17 -1.07 6.48
C VAL A 64 12.16 -0.30 5.64
N ILE A 65 12.44 0.93 6.08
CA ILE A 65 13.54 1.74 5.56
C ILE A 65 14.58 1.84 6.66
N HIS A 66 15.78 1.32 6.41
CA HIS A 66 16.83 1.33 7.40
C HIS A 66 17.31 2.76 7.70
N SER A 67 17.57 3.02 8.98
CA SER A 67 17.97 4.33 9.50
C SER A 67 19.15 4.97 8.77
N HIS A 68 20.13 4.17 8.33
CA HIS A 68 21.30 4.66 7.60
C HIS A 68 21.00 5.15 6.17
N LYS A 69 19.82 4.83 5.62
CA LYS A 69 19.32 5.33 4.33
C LYS A 69 18.41 6.56 4.50
N LEU A 70 18.07 6.90 5.74
CA LEU A 70 17.19 8.03 6.01
C LEU A 70 17.99 9.35 5.95
N PRO A 71 17.39 10.42 5.39
CA PRO A 71 17.97 11.75 5.52
C PRO A 71 18.13 12.12 7.00
N GLY A 72 19.22 12.80 7.37
CA GLY A 72 19.56 13.09 8.77
C GLY A 72 18.47 13.84 9.56
N MET A 73 17.60 14.60 8.89
CA MET A 73 16.44 15.25 9.52
C MET A 73 15.38 14.24 10.00
N VAL A 74 15.23 13.11 9.31
CA VAL A 74 14.26 12.06 9.67
C VAL A 74 14.75 11.28 10.88
N THR A 75 16.06 10.98 10.95
CA THR A 75 16.68 10.29 12.10
C THR A 75 16.64 11.10 13.39
N GLN A 76 16.43 12.43 13.33
CA GLN A 76 16.24 13.27 14.52
C GLN A 76 14.84 13.14 15.13
N LEU A 77 13.84 12.75 14.34
CA LEU A 77 12.45 12.61 14.77
C LEU A 77 12.09 11.16 15.10
N HIS A 78 12.80 10.20 14.50
CA HIS A 78 12.61 8.78 14.72
C HIS A 78 13.95 8.07 14.88
N SER A 79 14.15 7.47 16.04
CA SER A 79 15.35 6.69 16.34
C SER A 79 15.23 5.29 15.73
N GLY A 80 16.12 4.97 14.78
CA GLY A 80 16.16 3.65 14.16
C GLY A 80 15.32 3.54 12.89
N ASP A 81 15.12 2.31 12.44
CA ASP A 81 14.49 2.00 11.16
C ASP A 81 13.03 2.44 11.13
N LEU A 82 12.61 3.03 10.02
CA LEU A 82 11.21 3.39 9.82
C LEU A 82 10.43 2.17 9.35
N ARG A 83 9.42 1.79 10.13
CA ARG A 83 8.46 0.76 9.74
C ARG A 83 7.16 1.43 9.32
N ILE A 84 6.83 1.31 8.04
CA ILE A 84 5.66 1.89 7.44
C ILE A 84 4.64 0.78 7.24
N ARG A 85 3.50 0.86 7.94
CA ARG A 85 2.35 -0.02 7.72
C ARG A 85 1.40 0.66 6.74
N ARG A 86 1.09 -0.01 5.64
CA ARG A 86 0.19 0.46 4.59
C ARG A 86 -0.98 -0.50 4.45
N GLU A 87 -2.18 0.04 4.53
CA GLU A 87 -3.46 -0.65 4.36
C GLU A 87 -4.09 -0.12 3.08
N GLU A 88 -4.43 -1.02 2.17
CA GLU A 88 -5.10 -0.70 0.91
C GLU A 88 -6.42 -1.46 0.85
N ILE A 89 -7.50 -0.77 0.51
CA ILE A 89 -8.82 -1.36 0.27
C ILE A 89 -9.24 -0.96 -1.14
N TRP A 90 -9.48 -1.94 -2.00
CA TRP A 90 -9.93 -1.75 -3.38
C TRP A 90 -11.29 -2.40 -3.52
N GLY A 91 -12.31 -1.61 -3.86
CA GLY A 91 -13.65 -2.10 -4.12
C GLY A 91 -13.77 -2.81 -5.49
N PRO A 92 -14.90 -3.49 -5.71
CA PRO A 92 -15.17 -4.20 -6.96
C PRO A 92 -15.19 -3.25 -8.16
N VAL A 93 -14.99 -3.81 -9.36
CA VAL A 93 -15.20 -3.07 -10.61
C VAL A 93 -16.70 -2.86 -10.83
N ALA A 94 -17.11 -1.60 -10.94
CA ALA A 94 -18.46 -1.19 -11.29
C ALA A 94 -18.42 -0.08 -12.34
N ASP A 95 -19.23 -0.20 -13.39
CA ASP A 95 -19.31 0.79 -14.48
C ASP A 95 -17.95 1.15 -15.12
N GLY A 96 -17.04 0.17 -15.19
CA GLY A 96 -15.70 0.35 -15.77
C GLY A 96 -14.71 1.07 -14.85
N ALA A 97 -14.99 1.21 -13.56
CA ALA A 97 -14.09 1.79 -12.57
C ALA A 97 -14.05 0.96 -11.28
N ALA A 98 -12.91 0.99 -10.58
CA ALA A 98 -12.80 0.52 -9.21
C ALA A 98 -12.28 1.68 -8.36
N GLN A 99 -12.85 1.84 -7.16
CA GLN A 99 -12.40 2.83 -6.19
C GLN A 99 -11.61 2.14 -5.10
N GLY A 100 -10.62 2.84 -4.56
CA GLY A 100 -9.88 2.34 -3.42
C GLY A 100 -9.43 3.45 -2.49
N SER A 101 -8.94 3.05 -1.33
CA SER A 101 -8.36 3.93 -0.34
C SER A 101 -7.06 3.34 0.18
N VAL A 102 -6.14 4.22 0.57
CA VAL A 102 -4.83 3.87 1.11
C VAL A 102 -4.61 4.62 2.41
N LEU A 103 -4.34 3.87 3.47
CA LEU A 103 -3.91 4.38 4.76
C LEU A 103 -2.46 3.96 5.01
N GLY A 104 -1.56 4.93 5.22
CA GLY A 104 -0.19 4.70 5.65
C GLY A 104 0.02 5.19 7.08
N SER A 105 0.79 4.46 7.88
CA SER A 105 1.21 4.89 9.22
C SER A 105 2.66 4.50 9.48
N ILE A 106 3.37 5.30 10.28
CA ILE A 106 4.68 4.92 10.79
C ILE A 106 4.47 4.27 12.15
N LEU A 107 4.88 3.01 12.30
CA LEU A 107 4.82 2.34 13.59
C LEU A 107 5.70 3.08 14.59
N ASP A 108 5.23 3.21 15.83
CA ASP A 108 5.92 3.91 16.93
C ASP A 108 6.11 5.43 16.72
N ALA A 109 5.46 6.03 15.72
CA ALA A 109 5.45 7.47 15.49
C ALA A 109 4.05 8.03 15.18
N PRO A 110 3.73 9.28 15.58
CA PRO A 110 2.42 9.88 15.34
C PRO A 110 2.29 10.43 13.90
N VAL A 111 2.69 9.65 12.89
CA VAL A 111 2.70 10.06 11.47
C VAL A 111 1.78 9.16 10.67
N ASN A 112 0.84 9.76 9.93
CA ASN A 112 -0.14 9.05 9.11
C ASN A 112 -0.29 9.72 7.74
N LEU A 113 -0.61 8.92 6.73
CA LEU A 113 -0.93 9.26 5.35
C LEU A 113 -2.30 8.67 5.01
N LYS A 114 -3.17 9.43 4.33
CA LYS A 114 -4.48 8.95 3.84
C LYS A 114 -4.70 9.43 2.41
N GLY A 115 -5.29 8.59 1.57
CA GLY A 115 -5.64 8.91 0.18
C GLY A 115 -6.62 7.92 -0.40
#